data_AF-A0A3D3YRJ6-F1
#
_entry.id   AF-A0A3D3YRJ6-F1
#
_cell.length_a   1.000
_cell.length_b   1.000
_cell.length_c   1.000
_cell.angle_alpha   90.00
_cell.angle_beta   90.00
_cell.angle_gamma   90.00
#
_symmetry.space_group_name_H-M   'P 1'
#
loop_
_entity.id
_entity.type
_entity.pdbx_description
1 polymer ?
#
loop_
_entity_poly.entity_id
_entity_poly.type
_entity_poly.pdbx_seq_one_letter_code
_entity_poly.pdbx_strand_id
1 'polypeptide(L)'
;MRLATAVCLFFCLFSAGCASDSNFDYRLDSIVKPYSFSIMGWELENISGGIGQSSQDSEVGVTGGPEQVEQYFSLVEQIKALEAEIRAITDSGEEDGLASLEAELGGLERQKAALRGVVEAVLAGQIREVLSGQGISKFPPLDFKLDKPPRLLVVSPRDRIESIREICLHQELSLEEIEEIEARVDELGVSSLVLEIGGLGATYPSFVADDASLRFTVDTVAEEWLHQYLVFRPLGFRYLLDLTGISRDYEIATMNETVASMVSKEIGAIVYEKYYFQDETGGDSQPPAGPEFDFNREMREIRRAVDRYLVRGEVEEAEEFMELKREYLVSEGYRIRKLNQAYFAFHGTYADSPTSVSPIGLEMKELRSRRASLKDFLDVAAGMTCRQDLIASLE
;
A
#
# COMPACT_ATOMS: atom_id res chain seq x y z
N MET A 1 -28.89 -3.79 -0.15
CA MET A 1 -29.17 -4.80 -1.20
C MET A 1 -29.04 -4.31 -2.65
N ARG A 2 -28.72 -3.03 -2.93
CA ARG A 2 -28.42 -2.54 -4.30
C ARG A 2 -26.98 -1.99 -4.48
N LEU A 3 -26.22 -1.80 -3.40
CA LEU A 3 -24.83 -1.30 -3.46
C LEU A 3 -23.82 -2.46 -3.52
N ALA A 4 -23.98 -3.47 -2.65
CA ALA A 4 -23.20 -4.71 -2.71
C ALA A 4 -23.34 -5.41 -4.06
N THR A 5 -24.53 -5.37 -4.67
CA THR A 5 -24.75 -5.95 -6.00
C THR A 5 -24.09 -5.14 -7.12
N ALA A 6 -23.87 -3.84 -6.99
CA ALA A 6 -23.24 -3.05 -8.06
C ALA A 6 -21.71 -3.21 -8.09
N VAL A 7 -21.09 -3.45 -6.92
CA VAL A 7 -19.66 -3.80 -6.81
C VAL A 7 -19.44 -5.29 -7.09
N CYS A 8 -20.33 -6.19 -6.62
CA CYS A 8 -20.21 -7.63 -6.88
C CYS A 8 -20.61 -8.06 -8.30
N LEU A 9 -21.44 -7.31 -9.05
CA LEU A 9 -21.83 -7.70 -10.43
C LEU A 9 -20.79 -7.34 -11.49
N PHE A 10 -19.72 -6.61 -11.15
CA PHE A 10 -18.64 -6.35 -12.10
C PHE A 10 -17.52 -7.41 -12.08
N PHE A 11 -17.45 -8.24 -11.02
CA PHE A 11 -16.47 -9.33 -10.90
C PHE A 11 -16.90 -10.66 -11.52
N CYS A 12 -18.12 -10.73 -12.02
CA CYS A 12 -18.60 -11.87 -12.81
C CYS A 12 -18.92 -11.37 -14.21
N LEU A 13 -17.92 -11.40 -15.11
CA LEU A 13 -18.03 -11.83 -16.52
C LEU A 13 -16.77 -11.42 -17.30
N PHE A 14 -16.37 -12.32 -18.20
CA PHE A 14 -15.33 -12.17 -19.24
C PHE A 14 -13.92 -12.66 -18.92
N SER A 15 -13.83 -13.96 -18.69
CA SER A 15 -12.77 -14.78 -19.29
C SER A 15 -12.99 -14.89 -20.81
N ALA A 16 -12.57 -13.88 -21.57
CA ALA A 16 -12.24 -13.98 -23.01
C ALA A 16 -11.74 -12.63 -23.55
N GLY A 17 -10.43 -12.49 -23.75
CA GLY A 17 -9.84 -11.25 -24.30
C GLY A 17 -8.34 -11.28 -24.59
N CYS A 18 -7.93 -12.15 -25.51
CA CYS A 18 -6.71 -12.19 -26.35
C CYS A 18 -5.33 -11.64 -25.87
N ALA A 19 -4.41 -12.61 -25.76
CA ALA A 19 -3.01 -12.62 -26.22
C ALA A 19 -1.92 -11.92 -25.38
N SER A 20 -1.97 -12.09 -24.06
CA SER A 20 -0.78 -12.64 -23.37
C SER A 20 -0.63 -14.10 -23.78
N ASP A 21 0.58 -14.65 -23.79
CA ASP A 21 0.80 -16.07 -24.10
C ASP A 21 -0.06 -16.89 -23.13
N SER A 22 -1.17 -17.49 -23.58
CA SER A 22 -2.14 -18.16 -22.71
C SER A 22 -1.49 -19.24 -21.83
N ASN A 23 -0.31 -19.68 -22.25
CA ASN A 23 0.59 -20.56 -21.53
C ASN A 23 1.22 -19.88 -20.29
N PHE A 24 1.68 -18.63 -20.38
CA PHE A 24 2.25 -17.90 -19.23
C PHE A 24 1.20 -17.73 -18.13
N ASP A 25 0.03 -17.20 -18.45
CA ASP A 25 -1.02 -16.94 -17.45
C ASP A 25 -1.51 -18.24 -16.80
N TYR A 26 -1.67 -19.32 -17.58
CA TYR A 26 -2.02 -20.63 -17.04
C TYR A 26 -0.95 -21.20 -16.11
N ARG A 27 0.34 -21.08 -16.48
CA ARG A 27 1.45 -21.55 -15.65
C ARG A 27 1.56 -20.72 -14.37
N LEU A 28 1.44 -19.40 -14.47
CA LEU A 28 1.45 -18.50 -13.31
C LEU A 28 0.30 -18.84 -12.36
N ASP A 29 -0.93 -18.96 -12.87
CA ASP A 29 -2.11 -19.35 -12.06
C ASP A 29 -1.87 -20.69 -11.35
N SER A 30 -1.29 -21.67 -12.03
CA SER A 30 -1.00 -22.98 -11.43
C SER A 30 0.00 -22.94 -10.26
N ILE A 31 0.87 -21.93 -10.22
CA ILE A 31 1.84 -21.73 -9.13
C ILE A 31 1.16 -21.03 -7.95
N VAL A 32 0.39 -19.98 -8.20
CA VAL A 32 -0.10 -19.08 -7.15
C VAL A 32 -1.45 -19.48 -6.57
N LYS A 33 -2.26 -20.26 -7.29
CA LYS A 33 -3.61 -20.67 -6.87
C LYS A 33 -3.70 -21.35 -5.50
N PRO A 34 -2.73 -22.17 -5.05
CA PRO A 34 -2.74 -22.70 -3.68
C PRO A 34 -2.61 -21.63 -2.60
N TYR A 35 -2.07 -20.46 -2.96
CA TYR A 35 -1.72 -19.37 -2.06
C TYR A 35 -2.59 -18.13 -2.27
N SER A 36 -3.55 -18.16 -3.20
CA SER A 36 -4.27 -16.96 -3.64
C SER A 36 -5.31 -16.49 -2.61
N PHE A 37 -5.23 -15.23 -2.20
CA PHE A 37 -6.23 -14.62 -1.34
C PHE A 37 -7.54 -14.39 -2.08
N SER A 38 -8.66 -14.81 -1.48
CA SER A 38 -10.00 -14.61 -2.04
C SER A 38 -10.62 -13.32 -1.52
N ILE A 39 -10.53 -12.25 -2.32
CA ILE A 39 -11.19 -10.96 -2.05
C ILE A 39 -12.70 -11.16 -1.81
N MET A 40 -13.37 -11.88 -2.72
CA MET A 40 -14.82 -12.10 -2.62
C MET A 40 -15.22 -12.87 -1.36
N GLY A 41 -14.43 -13.89 -0.98
CA GLY A 41 -14.67 -14.66 0.24
C GLY A 41 -14.58 -13.77 1.48
N TRP A 42 -13.51 -12.96 1.55
CA TRP A 42 -13.29 -12.04 2.65
C TRP A 42 -14.37 -10.94 2.74
N GLU A 43 -14.76 -10.33 1.61
CA GLU A 43 -15.80 -9.30 1.60
C GLU A 43 -17.15 -9.86 2.08
N LEU A 44 -17.52 -11.08 1.66
CA LEU A 44 -18.73 -11.72 2.13
C LEU A 44 -18.75 -11.91 3.65
N GLU A 45 -17.64 -12.31 4.25
CA GLU A 45 -17.51 -12.48 5.70
C GLU A 45 -17.62 -11.14 6.45
N ASN A 46 -16.99 -10.09 5.93
CA ASN A 46 -16.91 -8.79 6.60
C ASN A 46 -18.12 -7.89 6.34
N ILE A 47 -18.83 -8.09 5.23
CA ILE A 47 -20.10 -7.40 4.94
C ILE A 47 -21.28 -8.12 5.62
N SER A 48 -21.28 -9.46 5.69
CA SER A 48 -22.41 -10.22 6.27
C SER A 48 -22.49 -10.15 7.80
N GLY A 49 -21.35 -9.98 8.49
CA GLY A 49 -21.31 -9.62 9.91
C GLY A 49 -21.93 -8.25 10.22
N GLY A 50 -22.12 -7.40 9.20
CA GLY A 50 -22.63 -6.03 9.30
C GLY A 50 -24.08 -5.82 8.86
N ILE A 51 -24.82 -6.86 8.43
CA ILE A 51 -26.22 -6.72 7.95
C ILE A 51 -27.20 -6.27 9.06
N GLY A 52 -26.77 -6.28 10.33
CA GLY A 52 -27.50 -5.70 11.46
C GLY A 52 -26.98 -4.37 12.02
N GLN A 53 -25.83 -3.83 11.56
CA GLN A 53 -25.18 -2.68 12.21
C GLN A 53 -24.66 -1.58 11.28
N SER A 54 -24.44 -1.83 9.97
CA SER A 54 -23.68 -0.90 9.11
C SER A 54 -24.51 0.19 8.37
N SER A 55 -25.72 0.53 8.82
CA SER A 55 -26.45 1.68 8.22
C SER A 55 -27.39 2.45 9.16
N GLN A 56 -27.39 2.14 10.46
CA GLN A 56 -28.25 2.83 11.43
C GLN A 56 -27.56 3.28 12.71
N ASP A 57 -26.31 2.89 12.96
CA ASP A 57 -25.52 3.35 14.11
C ASP A 57 -24.56 4.52 13.82
N SER A 58 -24.60 5.10 12.62
CA SER A 58 -23.77 6.28 12.29
C SER A 58 -24.17 7.57 13.05
N GLU A 59 -25.17 7.51 13.93
CA GLU A 59 -25.54 8.56 14.89
C GLU A 59 -25.66 8.06 16.34
N VAL A 60 -25.29 6.81 16.64
CA VAL A 60 -25.19 6.34 18.04
C VAL A 60 -23.76 6.60 18.50
N GLY A 61 -23.64 7.58 19.40
CA GLY A 61 -22.39 8.23 19.79
C GLY A 61 -21.19 7.30 19.90
N VAL A 62 -20.17 7.57 19.09
CA VAL A 62 -18.82 7.02 19.27
C VAL A 62 -18.40 7.34 20.69
N THR A 63 -18.44 6.35 21.59
CA THR A 63 -17.91 6.48 22.95
C THR A 63 -16.40 6.27 22.91
N GLY A 64 -15.71 7.12 22.15
CA GLY A 64 -14.26 7.10 21.91
C GLY A 64 -13.81 8.42 21.28
N GLY A 65 -12.56 8.78 21.55
CA GLY A 65 -11.91 10.01 21.10
C GLY A 65 -10.45 9.75 20.70
N PRO A 66 -9.68 10.82 20.48
CA PRO A 66 -8.25 10.72 20.15
C PRO A 66 -7.46 9.90 21.17
N GLU A 67 -7.84 9.89 22.45
CA GLU A 67 -7.12 9.18 23.51
C GLU A 67 -7.10 7.66 23.31
N GLN A 68 -8.21 7.05 22.86
CA GLN A 68 -8.26 5.62 22.55
C GLN A 68 -7.40 5.27 21.35
N VAL A 69 -7.27 6.21 20.40
CA VAL A 69 -6.40 6.04 19.23
C VAL A 69 -4.93 6.08 19.67
N GLU A 70 -4.53 7.09 20.44
CA GLU A 70 -3.18 7.18 21.00
C GLU A 70 -2.83 5.94 21.84
N GLN A 71 -3.77 5.44 22.65
CA GLN A 71 -3.59 4.21 23.42
C GLN A 71 -3.37 2.99 22.51
N TYR A 72 -4.16 2.84 21.45
CA TYR A 72 -4.01 1.73 20.50
C TYR A 72 -2.61 1.73 19.87
N PHE A 73 -2.13 2.88 19.39
CA PHE A 73 -0.81 2.97 18.76
C PHE A 73 0.34 2.88 19.78
N SER A 74 0.13 3.27 21.03
CA SER A 74 1.08 2.95 22.11
C SER A 74 1.21 1.44 22.34
N LEU A 75 0.10 0.70 22.28
CA LEU A 75 0.13 -0.76 22.36
C LEU A 75 0.84 -1.39 21.16
N VAL A 76 0.66 -0.85 19.95
CA VAL A 76 1.39 -1.30 18.75
C VAL A 76 2.91 -1.19 18.95
N GLU A 77 3.40 -0.05 19.43
CA GLU A 77 4.83 0.15 19.66
C GLU A 77 5.38 -0.76 20.79
N GLN A 78 4.60 -0.97 21.86
CA GLN A 78 4.97 -1.92 22.92
C GLN A 78 5.04 -3.36 22.41
N ILE A 79 4.07 -3.79 21.60
CA ILE A 79 4.04 -5.12 20.97
C ILE A 79 5.28 -5.31 20.09
N LYS A 80 5.60 -4.36 19.22
CA LYS A 80 6.80 -4.42 18.37
C LYS A 80 8.09 -4.54 19.15
N ALA A 81 8.24 -3.75 20.22
CA ALA A 81 9.42 -3.78 21.06
C ALA A 81 9.57 -5.15 21.74
N LEU A 82 8.47 -5.68 22.28
CA LEU A 82 8.43 -6.98 22.94
C LEU A 82 8.69 -8.13 21.98
N GLU A 83 8.13 -8.10 20.78
CA GLU A 83 8.45 -9.09 19.74
C GLU A 83 9.92 -9.05 19.32
N ALA A 84 10.52 -7.86 19.24
CA ALA A 84 11.94 -7.73 18.92
C ALA A 84 12.82 -8.32 20.02
N GLU A 85 12.44 -8.14 21.29
CA GLU A 85 13.09 -8.76 22.45
C GLU A 85 12.95 -10.29 22.42
N ILE A 86 11.74 -10.80 22.20
CA ILE A 86 11.46 -12.24 22.07
C ILE A 86 12.31 -12.85 20.95
N ARG A 87 12.38 -12.21 19.78
CA ARG A 87 13.21 -12.66 18.65
C ARG A 87 14.70 -12.69 19.04
N ALA A 88 15.21 -11.65 19.70
CA ALA A 88 16.61 -11.60 20.10
C ALA A 88 17.00 -12.69 21.12
N ILE A 89 16.09 -13.02 22.05
CA ILE A 89 16.26 -14.11 23.03
C ILE A 89 16.19 -15.48 22.34
N THR A 90 15.24 -15.65 21.41
CA THR A 90 15.10 -16.89 20.63
C THR A 90 16.36 -17.16 19.80
N ASP A 91 16.91 -16.14 19.17
CA ASP A 91 18.13 -16.22 18.36
C ASP A 91 19.39 -16.53 19.21
N SER A 92 19.41 -16.13 20.49
CA SER A 92 20.52 -16.44 21.40
C SER A 92 20.47 -17.85 21.99
N GLY A 93 19.34 -18.56 21.85
CA GLY A 93 19.11 -19.89 22.41
C GLY A 93 18.89 -19.89 23.93
N GLU A 94 18.61 -18.73 24.52
CA GLU A 94 18.24 -18.60 25.94
C GLU A 94 16.72 -18.80 26.09
N GLU A 95 16.30 -19.76 26.93
CA GLU A 95 14.86 -20.03 27.16
C GLU A 95 14.32 -19.37 28.45
N ASP A 96 15.19 -18.75 29.26
CA ASP A 96 14.79 -18.15 30.53
C ASP A 96 13.99 -16.86 30.29
N GLY A 97 12.82 -16.75 30.94
CA GLY A 97 11.93 -15.59 30.80
C GLY A 97 11.05 -15.56 29.54
N LEU A 98 11.30 -16.39 28.52
CA LEU A 98 10.55 -16.38 27.24
C LEU A 98 9.04 -16.54 27.44
N ALA A 99 8.63 -17.51 28.26
CA ALA A 99 7.21 -17.76 28.55
C ALA A 99 6.50 -16.57 29.25
N SER A 100 7.25 -15.77 30.00
CA SER A 100 6.71 -14.56 30.64
C SER A 100 6.48 -13.45 29.61
N LEU A 101 7.43 -13.27 28.69
CA LEU A 101 7.34 -12.28 27.61
C LEU A 101 6.22 -12.66 26.63
N GLU A 102 6.08 -13.94 26.28
CA GLU A 102 4.97 -14.44 25.45
C GLU A 102 3.61 -14.20 26.11
N ALA A 103 3.50 -14.40 27.43
CA ALA A 103 2.28 -14.13 28.17
C ALA A 103 1.93 -12.63 28.23
N GLU A 104 2.95 -11.77 28.34
CA GLU A 104 2.81 -10.32 28.27
C GLU A 104 2.37 -9.87 26.88
N LEU A 105 3.00 -10.40 25.82
CA LEU A 105 2.65 -10.15 24.42
C LEU A 105 1.17 -10.50 24.17
N GLY A 106 0.74 -11.70 24.55
CA GLY A 106 -0.66 -12.09 24.44
C GLY A 106 -1.62 -11.25 25.32
N GLY A 107 -1.11 -10.57 26.36
CA GLY A 107 -1.84 -9.58 27.13
C GLY A 107 -2.04 -8.26 26.39
N LEU A 108 -0.98 -7.76 25.73
CA LEU A 108 -1.00 -6.53 24.93
C LEU A 108 -1.84 -6.71 23.66
N GLU A 109 -1.70 -7.84 22.96
CA GLU A 109 -2.49 -8.17 21.77
C GLU A 109 -4.00 -8.17 22.05
N ARG A 110 -4.42 -8.73 23.19
CA ARG A 110 -5.83 -8.71 23.61
C ARG A 110 -6.34 -7.29 23.89
N GLN A 111 -5.50 -6.43 24.48
CA GLN A 111 -5.84 -5.03 24.70
C GLN A 111 -5.95 -4.27 23.38
N LYS A 112 -5.00 -4.49 22.44
CA LYS A 112 -5.03 -3.91 21.09
C LYS A 112 -6.32 -4.31 20.36
N ALA A 113 -6.64 -5.61 20.38
CA ALA A 113 -7.84 -6.14 19.74
C ALA A 113 -9.14 -5.56 20.32
N ALA A 114 -9.20 -5.30 21.63
CA ALA A 114 -10.37 -4.69 22.27
C ALA A 114 -10.61 -3.23 21.86
N LEU A 115 -9.56 -2.50 21.50
CA LEU A 115 -9.65 -1.10 21.04
C LEU A 115 -9.90 -0.97 19.54
N ARG A 116 -9.58 -2.01 18.74
CA ARG A 116 -9.60 -1.99 17.27
C ARG A 116 -10.87 -1.35 16.67
N GLY A 117 -12.05 -1.84 17.03
CA GLY A 117 -13.31 -1.33 16.46
C GLY A 117 -13.63 0.13 16.83
N VAL A 118 -13.21 0.58 18.02
CA VAL A 118 -13.36 1.98 18.44
C VAL A 118 -12.42 2.87 17.62
N VAL A 119 -11.17 2.43 17.44
CA VAL A 119 -10.15 3.16 16.68
C VAL A 119 -10.54 3.28 15.21
N GLU A 120 -11.03 2.21 14.59
CA GLU A 120 -11.58 2.21 13.23
C GLU A 120 -12.67 3.28 13.08
N ALA A 121 -13.64 3.30 14.00
CA ALA A 121 -14.75 4.26 13.97
C ALA A 121 -14.30 5.71 14.19
N VAL A 122 -13.37 5.95 15.13
CA VAL A 122 -12.84 7.30 15.43
C VAL A 122 -12.06 7.84 14.23
N LEU A 123 -11.10 7.08 13.70
CA LEU A 123 -10.30 7.49 12.54
C LEU A 123 -11.17 7.72 11.30
N ALA A 124 -12.13 6.83 11.04
CA ALA A 124 -13.09 7.02 9.95
C ALA A 124 -13.92 8.30 10.13
N GLY A 125 -14.30 8.65 11.36
CA GLY A 125 -14.98 9.89 11.70
C GLY A 125 -14.13 11.13 11.40
N GLN A 126 -12.91 11.14 11.91
CA GLN A 126 -11.96 12.26 11.76
C GLN A 126 -11.62 12.53 10.29
N ILE A 127 -11.31 11.48 9.51
CA ILE A 127 -10.99 11.62 8.09
C ILE A 127 -12.22 12.14 7.31
N ARG A 128 -13.42 11.61 7.57
CA ARG A 128 -14.66 12.12 6.94
C ARG A 128 -14.94 13.58 7.25
N GLU A 129 -14.63 14.03 8.46
CA GLU A 129 -14.77 15.43 8.86
C GLU A 129 -13.79 16.32 8.08
N VAL A 130 -12.52 15.91 7.97
CA VAL A 130 -11.50 16.63 7.19
C VAL A 130 -11.86 16.67 5.71
N LEU A 131 -12.27 15.55 5.11
CA LEU A 131 -12.74 15.50 3.72
C LEU A 131 -13.90 16.49 3.48
N SER A 132 -14.87 16.52 4.40
CA SER A 132 -15.99 17.47 4.34
C SER A 132 -15.52 18.93 4.43
N GLY A 133 -14.57 19.21 5.32
CA GLY A 133 -13.97 20.54 5.48
C GLY A 133 -13.20 21.01 4.24
N GLN A 134 -12.60 20.09 3.50
CA GLN A 134 -11.95 20.35 2.21
C GLN A 134 -12.95 20.41 1.03
N GLY A 135 -14.25 20.20 1.26
CA GLY A 135 -15.27 20.17 0.21
C GLY A 135 -15.20 18.94 -0.69
N ILE A 136 -14.48 17.90 -0.29
CA ILE A 136 -14.34 16.64 -1.03
C ILE A 136 -15.53 15.72 -0.73
N SER A 137 -16.03 15.04 -1.76
CA SER A 137 -17.15 14.09 -1.64
C SER A 137 -16.80 12.96 -0.68
N LYS A 138 -17.75 12.59 0.19
CA LYS A 138 -17.67 11.41 1.07
C LYS A 138 -18.24 10.13 0.46
N PHE A 139 -18.44 10.13 -0.86
CA PHE A 139 -18.86 8.95 -1.60
C PHE A 139 -17.67 8.39 -2.38
N PRO A 140 -17.36 7.09 -2.28
CA PRO A 140 -18.06 6.08 -1.47
C PRO A 140 -17.88 6.32 0.04
N PRO A 141 -18.74 5.75 0.90
CA PRO A 141 -18.57 5.86 2.35
C PRO A 141 -17.18 5.33 2.74
N LEU A 142 -16.51 6.03 3.66
CA LEU A 142 -15.22 5.59 4.17
C LEU A 142 -15.44 4.46 5.18
N ASP A 143 -14.90 3.29 4.88
CA ASP A 143 -14.94 2.09 5.71
C ASP A 143 -13.67 1.28 5.52
N PHE A 144 -13.05 0.84 6.61
CA PHE A 144 -11.77 0.13 6.61
C PHE A 144 -11.65 -0.80 7.81
N LYS A 145 -10.71 -1.74 7.71
CA LYS A 145 -10.37 -2.69 8.77
C LYS A 145 -8.90 -2.64 9.10
N LEU A 146 -8.60 -2.54 10.39
CA LEU A 146 -7.26 -2.69 10.94
C LEU A 146 -6.97 -4.18 11.10
N ASP A 147 -6.28 -4.75 10.13
CA ASP A 147 -5.89 -6.15 10.13
C ASP A 147 -4.66 -6.36 9.25
N LYS A 148 -4.04 -7.54 9.34
CA LYS A 148 -2.89 -7.88 8.49
C LYS A 148 -3.33 -7.96 7.02
N PRO A 149 -2.79 -7.13 6.11
CA PRO A 149 -3.16 -7.20 4.70
C PRO A 149 -2.64 -8.48 4.04
N PRO A 150 -3.26 -8.96 2.94
CA PRO A 150 -2.69 -10.04 2.15
C PRO A 150 -1.29 -9.67 1.65
N ARG A 151 -0.44 -10.67 1.42
CA ARG A 151 0.84 -10.45 0.75
C ARG A 151 0.60 -10.17 -0.73
N LEU A 152 1.48 -9.39 -1.36
CA LEU A 152 1.38 -9.09 -2.79
C LEU A 152 2.54 -9.72 -3.54
N LEU A 153 2.23 -10.57 -4.52
CA LEU A 153 3.17 -11.00 -5.54
C LEU A 153 3.15 -10.01 -6.69
N VAL A 154 4.27 -9.34 -6.92
CA VAL A 154 4.50 -8.46 -8.07
C VAL A 154 5.34 -9.20 -9.09
N VAL A 155 4.91 -9.20 -10.34
CA VAL A 155 5.59 -9.83 -11.46
C VAL A 155 5.95 -8.76 -12.49
N SER A 156 7.22 -8.72 -12.86
CA SER A 156 7.80 -7.76 -13.80
C SER A 156 8.56 -8.51 -14.91
N PRO A 157 8.51 -8.05 -16.17
CA PRO A 157 9.37 -8.61 -17.20
C PRO A 157 10.85 -8.32 -16.88
N ARG A 158 11.76 -9.18 -17.31
CA ARG A 158 13.19 -8.98 -17.02
C ARG A 158 13.80 -7.82 -17.81
N ASP A 159 13.23 -7.49 -18.96
CA ASP A 159 13.77 -6.53 -19.94
C ASP A 159 13.35 -5.07 -19.73
N ARG A 160 12.45 -4.79 -18.79
CA ARG A 160 12.00 -3.44 -18.44
C ARG A 160 11.39 -3.44 -17.05
N ILE A 161 11.33 -2.28 -16.41
CA ILE A 161 10.70 -2.18 -15.09
C ILE A 161 9.26 -1.72 -15.25
N GLU A 162 8.34 -2.68 -15.14
CA GLU A 162 6.90 -2.50 -15.27
C GLU A 162 6.20 -3.62 -14.49
N SER A 163 5.11 -3.34 -13.77
CA SER A 163 4.32 -4.40 -13.17
C SER A 163 3.39 -5.00 -14.23
N ILE A 164 3.53 -6.30 -14.52
CA ILE A 164 2.69 -7.01 -15.50
C ILE A 164 1.68 -7.95 -14.84
N ARG A 165 1.81 -8.24 -13.54
CA ARG A 165 0.78 -8.85 -12.68
C ARG A 165 1.03 -8.47 -11.23
N GLU A 166 -0.06 -8.27 -10.51
CA GLU A 166 -0.08 -8.11 -9.06
C GLU A 166 -1.13 -9.07 -8.51
N ILE A 167 -0.72 -9.98 -7.63
CA ILE A 167 -1.56 -11.08 -7.17
C ILE A 167 -1.55 -11.10 -5.64
N CYS A 168 -2.73 -10.93 -5.05
CA CYS A 168 -2.90 -11.06 -3.60
C CYS A 168 -2.77 -12.53 -3.19
N LEU A 169 -1.84 -12.78 -2.28
CA LEU A 169 -1.60 -14.06 -1.63
C LEU A 169 -2.11 -14.03 -0.19
N HIS A 170 -2.36 -15.18 0.42
CA HIS A 170 -2.75 -15.25 1.82
C HIS A 170 -1.73 -14.58 2.74
N GLN A 171 -2.20 -14.09 3.88
CA GLN A 171 -1.44 -13.25 4.82
C GLN A 171 -0.29 -14.02 5.48
N GLU A 172 -0.57 -15.28 5.85
CA GLU A 172 0.38 -16.19 6.49
C GLU A 172 1.11 -17.02 5.44
N LEU A 173 2.30 -16.56 5.07
CA LEU A 173 3.26 -17.33 4.28
C LEU A 173 4.60 -17.34 5.02
N SER A 174 5.21 -18.51 5.11
CA SER A 174 6.58 -18.63 5.61
C SER A 174 7.57 -18.04 4.60
N LEU A 175 8.80 -17.75 5.06
CA LEU A 175 9.85 -17.28 4.16
C LEU A 175 10.16 -18.32 3.07
N GLU A 176 10.15 -19.60 3.44
CA GLU A 176 10.38 -20.70 2.50
C GLU A 176 9.27 -20.77 1.43
N GLU A 177 8.01 -20.58 1.81
CA GLU A 177 6.90 -20.52 0.84
C GLU A 177 7.03 -19.32 -0.10
N ILE A 178 7.43 -18.17 0.42
CA ILE A 178 7.68 -16.96 -0.37
C ILE A 178 8.79 -17.22 -1.40
N GLU A 179 9.92 -17.76 -0.96
CA GLU A 179 11.06 -18.06 -1.84
C GLU A 179 10.72 -19.14 -2.87
N GLU A 180 9.91 -20.15 -2.51
CA GLU A 180 9.43 -21.15 -3.45
C GLU A 180 8.53 -20.54 -4.53
N ILE A 181 7.54 -19.71 -4.13
CA ILE A 181 6.65 -19.03 -5.07
C ILE A 181 7.47 -18.19 -6.03
N GLU A 182 8.40 -17.38 -5.51
CA GLU A 182 9.24 -16.53 -6.33
C GLU A 182 10.11 -17.32 -7.31
N ALA A 183 10.81 -18.36 -6.84
CA ALA A 183 11.67 -19.17 -7.70
C ALA A 183 10.88 -19.82 -8.85
N ARG A 184 9.69 -20.36 -8.55
CA ARG A 184 8.82 -20.98 -9.57
C ARG A 184 8.25 -19.97 -10.55
N VAL A 185 7.98 -18.74 -10.12
CA VAL A 185 7.54 -17.65 -11.01
C VAL A 185 8.71 -17.16 -11.87
N ASP A 186 9.91 -17.01 -11.29
CA ASP A 186 11.13 -16.60 -12.01
C ASP A 186 11.49 -17.61 -13.13
N GLU A 187 11.24 -18.91 -12.94
CA GLU A 187 11.37 -19.97 -13.99
C GLU A 187 10.46 -19.76 -15.21
N LEU A 188 9.47 -18.86 -15.13
CA LEU A 188 8.65 -18.45 -16.28
C LEU A 188 9.34 -17.40 -17.16
N GLY A 189 10.56 -16.98 -16.81
CA GLY A 189 11.32 -15.97 -17.56
C GLY A 189 10.97 -14.53 -17.19
N VAL A 190 10.48 -14.31 -15.97
CA VAL A 190 10.09 -13.02 -15.40
C VAL A 190 10.87 -12.76 -14.10
N SER A 191 10.76 -11.56 -13.55
CA SER A 191 11.24 -11.22 -12.21
C SER A 191 10.05 -11.13 -11.27
N SER A 192 10.12 -11.73 -10.09
CA SER A 192 9.05 -11.67 -9.10
C SER A 192 9.51 -11.14 -7.74
N LEU A 193 8.56 -10.59 -6.99
CA LEU A 193 8.75 -10.19 -5.60
C LEU A 193 7.44 -10.38 -4.83
N VAL A 194 7.48 -11.14 -3.74
CA VAL A 194 6.43 -11.17 -2.72
C VAL A 194 6.81 -10.21 -1.60
N LEU A 195 5.89 -9.33 -1.26
CA LEU A 195 6.06 -8.32 -0.22
C LEU A 195 4.79 -8.15 0.61
N GLU A 196 4.97 -7.47 1.75
CA GLU A 196 3.87 -6.99 2.59
C GLU A 196 3.46 -5.58 2.11
N ILE A 197 2.16 -5.31 2.15
CA ILE A 197 1.58 -4.03 1.74
C ILE A 197 0.98 -3.33 2.96
N GLY A 198 0.98 -1.98 2.95
CA GLY A 198 0.42 -1.18 4.04
C GLY A 198 -1.11 -1.15 4.08
N GLY A 199 -1.75 -1.32 2.92
CA GLY A 199 -3.20 -1.33 2.77
C GLY A 199 -3.63 -2.02 1.47
N LEU A 200 -4.94 -2.25 1.35
CA LEU A 200 -5.56 -2.79 0.13
C LEU A 200 -6.96 -2.18 -0.07
N GLY A 201 -7.05 -1.23 -1.00
CA GLY A 201 -8.28 -0.52 -1.38
C GLY A 201 -9.13 -1.25 -2.42
N ALA A 202 -8.64 -2.38 -2.94
CA ALA A 202 -9.39 -3.24 -3.87
C ALA A 202 -10.56 -3.98 -3.18
N THR A 203 -10.62 -3.98 -1.85
CA THR A 203 -11.70 -4.53 -1.05
C THR A 203 -12.57 -3.42 -0.45
N TYR A 204 -13.82 -3.74 -0.13
CA TYR A 204 -14.67 -2.89 0.69
C TYR A 204 -15.30 -3.67 1.87
N PRO A 205 -14.98 -3.35 3.14
CA PRO A 205 -14.06 -2.31 3.61
C PRO A 205 -12.61 -2.51 3.13
N SER A 206 -11.79 -1.45 3.10
CA SER A 206 -10.36 -1.59 2.74
C SER A 206 -9.56 -2.22 3.89
N PHE A 207 -8.48 -2.92 3.58
CA PHE A 207 -7.49 -3.31 4.60
C PHE A 207 -6.52 -2.18 4.88
N VAL A 208 -6.13 -2.04 6.15
CA VAL A 208 -5.00 -1.22 6.57
C VAL A 208 -4.24 -1.96 7.66
N ALA A 209 -2.91 -1.99 7.56
CA ALA A 209 -2.04 -2.69 8.49
C ALA A 209 -2.23 -2.23 9.94
N ASP A 210 -2.36 -3.20 10.85
CA ASP A 210 -2.70 -2.99 12.27
C ASP A 210 -1.46 -2.91 13.18
N ASP A 211 -0.30 -2.88 12.57
CA ASP A 211 1.03 -2.79 13.17
C ASP A 211 1.78 -1.54 12.69
N ALA A 212 1.16 -0.63 11.94
CA ALA A 212 1.81 0.60 11.50
C ALA A 212 1.74 1.73 12.54
N SER A 213 2.50 2.80 12.34
CA SER A 213 2.37 4.01 13.17
C SER A 213 1.04 4.71 12.92
N LEU A 214 0.58 5.54 13.88
CA LEU A 214 -0.65 6.33 13.71
C LEU A 214 -0.62 7.16 12.42
N ARG A 215 0.50 7.84 12.17
CA ARG A 215 0.65 8.70 11.00
C ARG A 215 0.52 7.91 9.70
N PHE A 216 1.24 6.80 9.59
CA PHE A 216 1.18 5.92 8.42
C PHE A 216 -0.23 5.35 8.23
N THR A 217 -0.88 4.95 9.32
CA THR A 217 -2.24 4.40 9.28
C THR A 217 -3.24 5.42 8.75
N VAL A 218 -3.20 6.66 9.26
CA VAL A 218 -4.10 7.74 8.79
C VAL A 218 -3.89 8.03 7.31
N ASP A 219 -2.63 8.16 6.87
CA ASP A 219 -2.30 8.38 5.47
C ASP A 219 -2.82 7.19 4.61
N THR A 220 -2.60 5.95 5.03
CA THR A 220 -3.05 4.74 4.32
C THR A 220 -4.57 4.64 4.25
N VAL A 221 -5.31 4.87 5.34
CA VAL A 221 -6.79 4.86 5.31
C VAL A 221 -7.31 5.88 4.30
N ALA A 222 -6.72 7.07 4.24
CA ALA A 222 -7.11 8.09 3.28
C ALA A 222 -6.76 7.69 1.83
N GLU A 223 -5.61 7.05 1.62
CA GLU A 223 -5.13 6.57 0.32
C GLU A 223 -6.03 5.47 -0.25
N GLU A 224 -6.32 4.43 0.54
CA GLU A 224 -7.17 3.32 0.10
C GLU A 224 -8.60 3.78 -0.19
N TRP A 225 -9.15 4.65 0.66
CA TRP A 225 -10.44 5.28 0.38
C TRP A 225 -10.40 6.11 -0.91
N LEU A 226 -9.28 6.78 -1.19
CA LEU A 226 -9.15 7.60 -2.38
C LEU A 226 -9.07 6.76 -3.66
N HIS A 227 -8.44 5.58 -3.64
CA HIS A 227 -8.55 4.63 -4.75
C HIS A 227 -10.01 4.20 -4.99
N GLN A 228 -10.76 3.90 -3.93
CA GLN A 228 -12.19 3.61 -4.02
C GLN A 228 -13.01 4.80 -4.54
N TYR A 229 -12.63 6.04 -4.22
CA TYR A 229 -13.23 7.24 -4.82
C TYR A 229 -12.90 7.37 -6.31
N LEU A 230 -11.63 7.19 -6.67
CA LEU A 230 -11.12 7.36 -8.03
C LEU A 230 -11.66 6.30 -8.98
N VAL A 231 -12.02 5.10 -8.52
CA VAL A 231 -12.64 4.07 -9.38
C VAL A 231 -13.94 4.56 -10.05
N PHE A 232 -14.64 5.51 -9.42
CA PHE A 232 -15.84 6.17 -9.96
C PHE A 232 -15.51 7.45 -10.77
N ARG A 233 -14.26 7.61 -11.17
CA ARG A 233 -13.73 8.74 -11.94
C ARG A 233 -12.90 8.24 -13.12
N PRO A 234 -12.74 9.04 -14.19
CA PRO A 234 -12.01 8.61 -15.38
C PRO A 234 -10.62 8.02 -15.09
N LEU A 235 -9.82 8.67 -14.25
CA LEU A 235 -8.46 8.21 -13.94
C LEU A 235 -8.45 6.85 -13.24
N GLY A 236 -9.26 6.66 -12.20
CA GLY A 236 -9.29 5.39 -11.46
C GLY A 236 -10.06 4.28 -12.15
N PHE A 237 -11.04 4.61 -12.99
CA PHE A 237 -11.65 3.59 -13.84
C PHE A 237 -10.64 3.03 -14.84
N ARG A 238 -9.78 3.86 -15.43
CA ARG A 238 -8.70 3.37 -16.30
C ARG A 238 -7.66 2.56 -15.53
N TYR A 239 -7.31 2.99 -14.32
CA TYR A 239 -6.43 2.22 -13.46
C TYR A 239 -7.01 0.83 -13.11
N LEU A 240 -8.32 0.73 -12.86
CA LEU A 240 -8.99 -0.57 -12.72
C LEU A 240 -8.83 -1.45 -13.98
N LEU A 241 -8.92 -0.86 -15.18
CA LEU A 241 -8.70 -1.61 -16.43
C LEU A 241 -7.25 -2.07 -16.60
N ASP A 242 -6.29 -1.30 -16.09
CA ASP A 242 -4.87 -1.68 -16.03
C ASP A 242 -4.65 -2.86 -15.08
N LEU A 243 -5.12 -2.76 -13.83
CA LEU A 243 -5.03 -3.82 -12.81
C LEU A 243 -5.70 -5.13 -13.25
N THR A 244 -6.84 -5.05 -13.94
CA THR A 244 -7.54 -6.24 -14.48
C THR A 244 -6.88 -6.79 -15.76
N GLY A 245 -5.88 -6.10 -16.30
CA GLY A 245 -5.20 -6.47 -17.54
C GLY A 245 -6.02 -6.26 -18.81
N ILE A 246 -7.18 -5.61 -18.73
CA ILE A 246 -8.06 -5.33 -19.87
C ILE A 246 -7.45 -4.25 -20.79
N SER A 247 -6.88 -3.20 -20.20
CA SER A 247 -6.25 -2.10 -20.93
C SER A 247 -5.08 -1.56 -20.12
N ARG A 248 -3.89 -2.12 -20.36
CA ARG A 248 -2.68 -1.73 -19.62
C ARG A 248 -2.16 -0.37 -20.02
N ASP A 249 -1.82 0.41 -19.01
CA ASP A 249 -1.25 1.74 -19.14
C ASP A 249 -0.50 2.10 -17.85
N TYR A 250 0.81 1.86 -17.86
CA TYR A 250 1.68 2.14 -16.72
C TYR A 250 1.74 3.64 -16.37
N GLU A 251 1.52 4.53 -17.34
CA GLU A 251 1.43 5.97 -17.04
C GLU A 251 0.16 6.27 -16.25
N ILE A 252 -0.97 5.62 -16.57
CA ILE A 252 -2.21 5.72 -15.78
C ILE A 252 -2.03 5.19 -14.36
N ALA A 253 -1.40 4.02 -14.20
CA ALA A 253 -1.11 3.47 -12.88
C ALA A 253 -0.27 4.46 -12.06
N THR A 254 0.82 4.96 -12.65
CA THR A 254 1.69 5.96 -12.01
C THR A 254 0.91 7.23 -11.65
N MET A 255 0.06 7.75 -12.55
CA MET A 255 -0.76 8.94 -12.27
C MET A 255 -1.75 8.69 -11.13
N ASN A 256 -2.41 7.54 -11.09
CA ASN A 256 -3.39 7.20 -10.05
C ASN A 256 -2.73 7.15 -8.67
N GLU A 257 -1.66 6.35 -8.54
CA GLU A 257 -0.88 6.23 -7.31
C GLU A 257 -0.33 7.57 -6.84
N THR A 258 0.13 8.42 -7.78
CA THR A 258 0.63 9.76 -7.44
C THR A 258 -0.47 10.64 -6.86
N VAL A 259 -1.67 10.67 -7.47
CA VAL A 259 -2.79 11.45 -6.98
C VAL A 259 -3.26 10.92 -5.62
N ALA A 260 -3.37 9.60 -5.50
CA ALA A 260 -3.76 8.93 -4.26
C ALA A 260 -2.82 9.32 -3.11
N SER A 261 -1.52 9.16 -3.31
CA SER A 261 -0.49 9.45 -2.30
C SER A 261 -0.37 10.94 -1.94
N MET A 262 -0.49 11.85 -2.92
CA MET A 262 -0.41 13.28 -2.64
C MET A 262 -1.59 13.78 -1.82
N VAL A 263 -2.81 13.37 -2.19
CA VAL A 263 -4.02 13.80 -1.49
C VAL A 263 -4.12 13.13 -0.13
N SER A 264 -3.75 11.84 -0.01
CA SER A 264 -3.76 11.11 1.27
C SER A 264 -2.87 11.80 2.30
N LYS A 265 -1.64 12.18 1.93
CA LYS A 265 -0.68 12.89 2.79
C LYS A 265 -1.15 14.27 3.22
N GLU A 266 -1.78 15.03 2.33
CA GLU A 266 -2.36 16.33 2.68
C GLU A 266 -3.56 16.18 3.65
N ILE A 267 -4.45 15.21 3.39
CA ILE A 267 -5.58 14.92 4.30
C ILE A 267 -5.07 14.44 5.66
N GLY A 268 -4.11 13.50 5.68
CA GLY A 268 -3.54 12.98 6.91
C GLY A 268 -2.77 14.03 7.69
N ALA A 269 -2.15 15.01 7.03
CA ALA A 269 -1.55 16.17 7.70
C ALA A 269 -2.58 17.01 8.45
N ILE A 270 -3.71 17.29 7.82
CA ILE A 270 -4.80 18.06 8.45
C ILE A 270 -5.44 17.27 9.60
N VAL A 271 -5.62 15.94 9.44
CA VAL A 271 -6.13 15.08 10.53
C VAL A 271 -5.17 15.13 11.72
N TYR A 272 -3.87 14.95 11.46
CA TYR A 272 -2.86 14.95 12.53
C TYR A 272 -2.80 16.29 13.26
N GLU A 273 -2.73 17.39 12.51
CA GLU A 273 -2.73 18.76 13.05
C GLU A 273 -3.98 19.04 13.91
N LYS A 274 -5.14 18.51 13.50
CA LYS A 274 -6.41 18.81 14.16
C LYS A 274 -6.68 17.97 15.41
N TYR A 275 -6.29 16.69 15.42
CA TYR A 275 -6.70 15.74 16.47
C TYR A 275 -5.56 15.22 17.34
N TYR A 276 -4.32 15.26 16.86
CA TYR A 276 -3.17 14.62 17.51
C TYR A 276 -1.99 15.58 17.75
N PHE A 277 -2.10 16.83 17.29
CA PHE A 277 -1.16 17.87 17.61
C PHE A 277 -1.43 18.38 19.03
N GLN A 278 -0.65 17.89 19.98
CA GLN A 278 -0.46 18.58 21.25
C GLN A 278 0.72 19.55 21.09
N ASP A 279 0.69 20.72 21.74
CA ASP A 279 1.83 21.64 21.87
C ASP A 279 2.98 20.91 22.60
N GLU A 280 3.67 20.01 21.92
CA GLU A 280 4.93 19.46 22.37
C GLU A 280 6.01 20.51 22.08
N THR A 281 6.21 21.41 23.03
CA THR A 281 7.57 21.81 23.39
C THR A 281 8.30 20.58 23.94
N GLY A 282 8.63 19.65 23.06
CA GLY A 282 9.31 18.39 23.33
C GLY A 282 10.01 18.04 22.03
N GLY A 283 11.34 18.16 22.02
CA GLY A 283 12.13 18.17 20.81
C GLY A 283 11.82 17.00 19.90
N ASP A 284 11.37 17.32 18.69
CA ASP A 284 11.53 16.48 17.52
C ASP A 284 13.03 16.24 17.40
N SER A 285 13.47 15.16 18.03
CA SER A 285 14.79 14.60 17.85
C SER A 285 14.71 13.91 16.50
N GLN A 286 14.65 14.73 15.45
CA GLN A 286 15.11 14.32 14.15
C GLN A 286 16.47 13.69 14.43
N PRO A 287 16.66 12.37 14.20
CA PRO A 287 17.99 11.80 14.36
C PRO A 287 18.91 12.68 13.52
N PRO A 288 20.05 13.15 14.08
CA PRO A 288 20.92 14.04 13.34
C PRO A 288 21.19 13.38 12.00
N ALA A 289 20.86 14.06 10.91
CA ALA A 289 21.28 13.66 9.58
C ALA A 289 22.81 13.75 9.55
N GLY A 290 23.45 12.68 9.99
CA GLY A 290 24.86 12.42 9.74
C GLY A 290 25.03 12.32 8.21
N PRO A 291 26.05 12.97 7.63
CA PRO A 291 26.25 12.97 6.19
C PRO A 291 27.00 11.71 5.74
N GLU A 292 26.46 10.50 5.93
CA GLU A 292 27.19 9.28 5.52
C GLU A 292 26.49 8.44 4.45
N PHE A 293 25.14 8.35 4.42
CA PHE A 293 24.44 7.65 3.34
C PHE A 293 23.01 8.19 3.09
N ASP A 294 22.73 8.60 1.85
CA ASP A 294 21.39 9.05 1.42
C ASP A 294 20.74 7.91 0.62
N PHE A 295 20.03 7.03 1.33
CA PHE A 295 19.32 5.89 0.74
C PHE A 295 18.46 6.29 -0.45
N ASN A 296 17.76 7.42 -0.35
CA ASN A 296 16.83 7.82 -1.38
C ASN A 296 17.55 8.24 -2.66
N ARG A 297 18.66 8.96 -2.52
CA ARG A 297 19.52 9.28 -3.66
C ARG A 297 20.13 8.02 -4.25
N GLU A 298 20.64 7.10 -3.42
CA GLU A 298 21.24 5.86 -3.90
C GLU A 298 20.23 5.02 -4.68
N MET A 299 19.01 4.83 -4.17
CA MET A 299 17.96 4.07 -4.87
C MET A 299 17.57 4.68 -6.22
N ARG A 300 17.51 6.01 -6.34
CA ARG A 300 17.31 6.68 -7.63
C ARG A 300 18.47 6.45 -8.60
N GLU A 301 19.70 6.46 -8.10
CA GLU A 301 20.90 6.24 -8.92
C GLU A 301 20.98 4.80 -9.41
N ILE A 302 20.67 3.83 -8.54
CA ILE A 302 20.55 2.41 -8.90
C ILE A 302 19.48 2.26 -9.98
N ARG A 303 18.27 2.81 -9.77
CA ARG A 303 17.18 2.76 -10.75
C ARG A 303 17.62 3.26 -12.13
N ARG A 304 18.23 4.45 -12.19
CA ARG A 304 18.71 5.04 -13.46
C ARG A 304 19.78 4.19 -14.13
N ALA A 305 20.65 3.54 -13.35
CA ALA A 305 21.66 2.65 -13.90
C ALA A 305 21.04 1.38 -14.49
N VAL A 306 20.09 0.77 -13.78
CA VAL A 306 19.32 -0.38 -14.26
C VAL A 306 18.59 -0.04 -15.56
N ASP A 307 17.87 1.09 -15.64
CA ASP A 307 17.21 1.52 -16.88
C ASP A 307 18.20 1.62 -18.07
N ARG A 308 19.44 2.08 -17.84
CA ARG A 308 20.47 2.14 -18.89
C ARG A 308 20.98 0.77 -19.35
N TYR A 309 21.02 -0.22 -18.45
CA TYR A 309 21.35 -1.60 -18.83
C TYR A 309 20.20 -2.20 -19.65
N LEU A 310 18.98 -2.08 -19.17
CA LEU A 310 17.78 -2.64 -19.81
C LEU A 310 17.54 -2.05 -21.21
N VAL A 311 17.71 -0.74 -21.39
CA VAL A 311 17.61 -0.09 -22.73
C VAL A 311 18.64 -0.62 -23.73
N ARG A 312 19.79 -1.13 -23.26
CA ARG A 312 20.82 -1.75 -24.11
C ARG A 312 20.61 -3.26 -24.32
N GLY A 313 19.57 -3.85 -23.70
CA GLY A 313 19.33 -5.29 -23.71
C GLY A 313 20.28 -6.09 -22.83
N GLU A 314 21.01 -5.43 -21.93
CA GLU A 314 21.98 -6.02 -20.99
C GLU A 314 21.23 -6.45 -19.72
N VAL A 315 20.36 -7.46 -19.84
CA VAL A 315 19.45 -7.89 -18.76
C VAL A 315 20.21 -8.56 -17.62
N GLU A 316 21.07 -9.52 -17.95
CA GLU A 316 21.90 -10.22 -16.97
C GLU A 316 22.82 -9.25 -16.21
N GLU A 317 23.45 -8.29 -16.90
CA GLU A 317 24.29 -7.28 -16.27
C GLU A 317 23.48 -6.33 -15.36
N ALA A 318 22.22 -6.04 -15.72
CA ALA A 318 21.34 -5.27 -14.86
C ALA A 318 21.03 -6.00 -13.55
N GLU A 319 20.77 -7.31 -13.63
CA GLU A 319 20.45 -8.17 -12.48
C GLU A 319 21.67 -8.38 -11.58
N GLU A 320 22.85 -8.65 -12.15
CA GLU A 320 24.11 -8.70 -11.40
C GLU A 320 24.41 -7.38 -10.69
N PHE A 321 24.18 -6.24 -11.37
CA PHE A 321 24.35 -4.92 -10.78
C PHE A 321 23.39 -4.68 -9.61
N MET A 322 22.12 -5.09 -9.73
CA MET A 322 21.15 -4.98 -8.65
C MET A 322 21.53 -5.83 -7.45
N GLU A 323 22.02 -7.05 -7.64
CA GLU A 323 22.46 -7.89 -6.52
C GLU A 323 23.67 -7.30 -5.80
N LEU A 324 24.66 -6.80 -6.53
CA LEU A 324 25.81 -6.10 -5.93
C LEU A 324 25.37 -4.87 -5.13
N LYS A 325 24.36 -4.15 -5.63
CA LYS A 325 23.80 -2.99 -4.91
C LYS A 325 22.95 -3.39 -3.71
N ARG A 326 22.26 -4.52 -3.75
CA ARG A 326 21.54 -5.08 -2.59
C ARG A 326 22.51 -5.41 -1.46
N GLU A 327 23.62 -6.09 -1.76
CA GLU A 327 24.67 -6.39 -0.77
C GLU A 327 25.27 -5.11 -0.16
N TYR A 328 25.53 -4.11 -1.00
CA TYR A 328 25.99 -2.80 -0.53
C TYR A 328 24.97 -2.14 0.42
N LEU A 329 23.69 -2.11 0.06
CA LEU A 329 22.63 -1.54 0.90
C LEU A 329 22.52 -2.28 2.24
N VAL A 330 22.67 -3.62 2.25
CA VAL A 330 22.71 -4.41 3.48
C VAL A 330 23.92 -4.04 4.33
N SER A 331 25.08 -3.80 3.73
CA SER A 331 26.28 -3.37 4.45
C SER A 331 26.14 -1.98 5.08
N GLU A 332 25.32 -1.12 4.47
CA GLU A 332 24.93 0.20 5.01
C GLU A 332 23.76 0.13 6.01
N GLY A 333 23.33 -1.09 6.40
CA GLY A 333 22.28 -1.31 7.40
C GLY A 333 20.86 -1.39 6.84
N TYR A 334 20.66 -1.29 5.52
CA TYR A 334 19.36 -1.40 4.87
C TYR A 334 19.08 -2.85 4.46
N ARG A 335 18.24 -3.53 5.24
CA ARG A 335 17.86 -4.91 4.97
C ARG A 335 16.92 -4.99 3.76
N ILE A 336 17.47 -5.35 2.60
CA ILE A 336 16.70 -5.66 1.39
C ILE A 336 16.89 -7.13 1.05
N ARG A 337 15.79 -7.90 1.07
CA ARG A 337 15.79 -9.34 0.77
C ARG A 337 16.09 -9.61 -0.70
N LYS A 338 15.42 -8.90 -1.60
CA LYS A 338 15.53 -9.08 -3.06
C LYS A 338 15.42 -7.72 -3.75
N LEU A 339 16.40 -7.38 -4.58
CA LEU A 339 16.41 -6.16 -5.39
C LEU A 339 16.40 -6.56 -6.88
N ASN A 340 15.27 -6.38 -7.55
CA ASN A 340 15.08 -6.75 -8.94
C ASN A 340 14.09 -5.81 -9.65
N GLN A 341 13.71 -6.14 -10.88
CA GLN A 341 12.77 -5.36 -11.68
C GLN A 341 11.39 -5.29 -11.00
N ALA A 342 10.93 -6.34 -10.32
CA ALA A 342 9.66 -6.34 -9.58
C ALA A 342 9.69 -5.39 -8.37
N TYR A 343 10.82 -5.35 -7.63
CA TYR A 343 11.04 -4.38 -6.57
C TYR A 343 10.89 -2.94 -7.08
N PHE A 344 11.59 -2.59 -8.17
CA PHE A 344 11.51 -1.25 -8.73
C PHE A 344 10.16 -0.96 -9.39
N ALA A 345 9.48 -1.97 -9.92
CA ALA A 345 8.14 -1.82 -10.51
C ALA A 345 7.14 -1.45 -9.43
N PHE A 346 7.13 -2.14 -8.29
CA PHE A 346 6.22 -1.86 -7.19
C PHE A 346 6.56 -0.55 -6.47
N HIS A 347 7.80 -0.37 -6.03
CA HIS A 347 8.15 0.82 -5.26
C HIS A 347 8.22 2.10 -6.13
N GLY A 348 8.36 1.95 -7.45
CA GLY A 348 8.52 3.07 -8.38
C GLY A 348 7.23 3.71 -8.90
N THR A 349 6.06 3.09 -8.67
CA THR A 349 4.75 3.64 -9.08
C THR A 349 4.35 4.87 -8.27
N TYR A 350 4.74 4.93 -7.00
CA TYR A 350 4.61 6.11 -6.16
C TYR A 350 5.57 7.19 -6.66
N ALA A 351 5.06 8.25 -7.29
CA ALA A 351 5.94 9.18 -7.96
C ALA A 351 6.75 10.11 -7.02
N ASP A 352 6.51 10.05 -5.71
CA ASP A 352 7.37 10.65 -4.70
C ASP A 352 8.31 9.65 -4.01
N SER A 353 8.33 8.38 -4.47
CA SER A 353 9.20 7.36 -3.91
C SER A 353 10.67 7.59 -4.25
N PRO A 354 11.57 6.97 -3.47
CA PRO A 354 12.99 6.98 -3.76
C PRO A 354 13.40 6.25 -5.04
N THR A 355 12.50 5.50 -5.66
CA THR A 355 12.78 4.72 -6.88
C THR A 355 12.09 5.30 -8.11
N SER A 356 11.20 6.28 -7.94
CA SER A 356 10.58 6.95 -9.08
C SER A 356 11.58 7.82 -9.83
N VAL A 357 11.63 7.60 -11.14
CA VAL A 357 12.33 8.45 -12.12
C VAL A 357 11.34 9.07 -13.12
N SER A 358 10.04 8.85 -12.93
CA SER A 358 9.00 9.33 -13.81
C SER A 358 8.80 10.85 -13.67
N PRO A 359 8.68 11.61 -14.78
CA PRO A 359 8.36 13.03 -14.71
C PRO A 359 6.94 13.29 -14.18
N ILE A 360 6.04 12.27 -14.21
CA ILE A 360 4.63 12.38 -13.79
C ILE A 360 4.52 12.94 -12.36
N GLY A 361 5.41 12.53 -11.44
CA GLY A 361 5.38 13.04 -10.06
C GLY A 361 5.66 14.54 -9.96
N LEU A 362 6.61 15.04 -10.76
CA LEU A 362 6.92 16.47 -10.81
C LEU A 362 5.79 17.24 -11.51
N GLU A 363 5.28 16.71 -12.62
CA GLU A 363 4.14 17.26 -13.36
C GLU A 363 2.90 17.36 -12.46
N MET A 364 2.60 16.33 -11.66
CA MET A 364 1.47 16.31 -10.73
C MET A 364 1.65 17.26 -9.54
N LYS A 365 2.88 17.38 -9.01
CA LYS A 365 3.23 18.39 -7.98
C LYS A 365 3.08 19.80 -8.51
N GLU A 366 3.50 20.05 -9.74
CA GLU A 366 3.29 21.33 -10.40
C GLU A 366 1.80 21.62 -10.58
N LEU A 367 1.02 20.64 -11.03
CA LEU A 367 -0.44 20.75 -11.13
C LEU A 367 -1.05 21.13 -9.78
N ARG A 368 -0.67 20.44 -8.69
CA ARG A 368 -1.14 20.73 -7.33
C ARG A 368 -0.80 22.17 -6.90
N SER A 369 0.40 22.65 -7.21
CA SER A 369 0.85 24.02 -6.86
C SER A 369 0.07 25.13 -7.57
N ARG A 370 -0.49 24.83 -8.76
CA ARG A 370 -1.29 25.76 -9.56
C ARG A 370 -2.77 25.79 -9.16
N ARG A 371 -3.18 25.06 -8.13
CA ARG A 371 -4.58 24.94 -7.69
C ARG A 371 -4.75 25.54 -6.30
N ALA A 372 -5.82 26.31 -6.12
CA ALA A 372 -6.08 27.04 -4.88
C ALA A 372 -6.51 26.13 -3.73
N SER A 373 -7.17 25.01 -4.04
CA SER A 373 -7.64 24.04 -3.05
C SER A 373 -7.26 22.61 -3.43
N LEU A 374 -7.22 21.74 -2.42
CA LEU A 374 -7.03 20.30 -2.61
C LEU A 374 -8.15 19.68 -3.45
N LYS A 375 -9.38 20.16 -3.27
CA LYS A 375 -10.54 19.73 -4.07
C LYS A 375 -10.36 20.07 -5.55
N ASP A 376 -9.95 21.29 -5.88
CA ASP A 376 -9.76 21.69 -7.29
C ASP A 376 -8.67 20.87 -7.97
N PHE A 377 -7.60 20.53 -7.23
CA PHE A 377 -6.57 19.62 -7.71
C PHE A 377 -7.14 18.22 -7.96
N LEU A 378 -7.82 17.64 -6.97
CA LEU A 378 -8.37 16.29 -7.07
C LEU A 378 -9.42 16.18 -8.20
N ASP A 379 -10.31 17.16 -8.35
CA ASP A 379 -11.33 17.15 -9.41
C ASP A 379 -10.70 17.14 -10.81
N VAL A 380 -9.65 17.94 -11.02
CA VAL A 380 -8.94 18.00 -12.30
C VAL A 380 -8.18 16.70 -12.55
N ALA A 381 -7.39 16.25 -11.58
CA ALA A 381 -6.57 15.04 -11.74
C ALA A 381 -7.42 13.78 -11.91
N ALA A 382 -8.50 13.63 -11.13
CA ALA A 382 -9.41 12.49 -11.24
C ALA A 382 -10.14 12.43 -12.60
N GLY A 383 -10.28 13.56 -13.28
CA GLY A 383 -10.89 13.66 -14.61
C GLY A 383 -9.97 13.23 -15.76
N MET A 384 -8.68 13.01 -15.51
CA MET A 384 -7.70 12.66 -16.54
C MET A 384 -7.91 11.24 -17.06
N THR A 385 -7.62 11.05 -18.34
CA THR A 385 -7.72 9.77 -19.03
C THR A 385 -6.40 9.30 -19.61
N CYS A 386 -5.42 10.18 -19.74
CA CYS A 386 -4.06 9.86 -20.18
C CYS A 386 -3.09 10.91 -19.67
N ARG A 387 -1.79 10.65 -19.77
CA ARG A 387 -0.76 11.62 -19.39
C ARG A 387 -0.82 12.91 -20.21
N GLN A 388 -1.31 12.86 -21.45
CA GLN A 388 -1.48 14.07 -22.26
C GLN A 388 -2.45 15.07 -21.62
N ASP A 389 -3.46 14.60 -20.87
CA ASP A 389 -4.38 15.48 -20.12
C ASP A 389 -3.65 16.22 -18.99
N LEU A 390 -2.67 15.57 -18.35
CA LEU A 390 -1.80 16.18 -17.35
C LEU A 390 -0.93 17.27 -17.98
N ILE A 391 -0.26 16.95 -19.08
CA ILE A 391 0.59 17.92 -19.81
C ILE A 391 -0.25 19.13 -20.24
N ALA A 392 -1.42 18.91 -20.85
CA ALA A 392 -2.31 19.99 -21.28
C ALA A 392 -2.84 20.85 -20.12
N SER A 393 -2.93 20.30 -18.90
CA SER A 393 -3.34 21.05 -17.70
C SER A 393 -2.23 21.93 -17.11
N LEU A 394 -1.00 21.77 -17.58
CA LEU A 394 0.20 22.53 -17.21
C LEU A 394 0.59 23.59 -18.26
N GLU A 395 -0.05 23.60 -19.43
CA GLU A 395 0.02 24.70 -20.40
C GLU A 395 -0.99 25.79 -20.04
#